data_AF-A0A9W7XUV8-F1
#
_entry.id   AF-A0A9W7XUV8-F1
#
_cell.length_a   1.000
_cell.length_b   1.000
_cell.length_c   1.000
_cell.angle_alpha   90.00
_cell.angle_beta   90.00
_cell.angle_gamma   90.00
#
_symmetry.space_group_name_H-M   'P 1'
#
loop_
_entity.id
_entity.type
_entity.pdbx_description
1 polymer ?
#
loop_
_entity_poly.entity_id
_entity_poly.type
_entity_poly.pdbx_seq_one_letter_code
_entity_poly.pdbx_strand_id
1 'polypeptide(L)'
;MIPFNTSVLPLPDNLGRVWMPYKCRLQRISYADFAKCAIEKYPRMHWYGDSNLRRVMKKISTLGEWCSTEEDQNGNACRCEDYTVPFERFSIHARDTFLDLDPVTGGNTLAGETDYARVPENKTRFAIFKMEGLTERNMPPWDARFQNGLVKKFGEPNAAIVSLVNWDAAFNSYEYFASQVKLLIGYLEDTYPVTTKLIIRTGQYHCCFSDQTRTARKYSQLRNGYFNDMHVGMIKEALGDRYSVSVWDVASLAQRRPLVGRQESTQCYSNHVRSEVVEVENQVLFNALCN
;
A
#
# COMPACT_ATOMS: atom_id res chain seq x y z
N MET A 1 33.98 -11.73 2.22
CA MET A 1 33.11 -12.41 3.20
C MET A 1 32.35 -11.31 3.93
N ILE A 2 31.03 -11.25 3.84
CA ILE A 2 30.26 -10.13 4.38
C ILE A 2 29.98 -10.42 5.88
N PRO A 3 30.18 -9.48 6.83
CA PRO A 3 30.26 -9.77 8.27
C PRO A 3 28.90 -9.97 8.96
N PHE A 4 27.86 -10.44 8.26
CA PHE A 4 26.55 -10.70 8.85
C PHE A 4 25.91 -11.97 8.31
N ASN A 5 24.99 -12.53 9.10
CA ASN A 5 24.24 -13.74 8.78
C ASN A 5 23.39 -13.51 7.52
N THR A 6 23.62 -14.27 6.45
CA THR A 6 22.87 -14.13 5.19
C THR A 6 21.40 -14.49 5.34
N SER A 7 21.00 -15.24 6.36
CA SER A 7 19.59 -15.56 6.64
C SER A 7 18.77 -14.31 6.99
N VAL A 8 19.42 -13.21 7.42
CA VAL A 8 18.73 -11.96 7.73
C VAL A 8 18.56 -11.05 6.50
N LEU A 9 19.08 -11.44 5.33
CA LEU A 9 18.99 -10.64 4.11
C LEU A 9 17.76 -11.01 3.28
N PRO A 10 17.03 -10.02 2.74
CA PRO A 10 15.98 -10.30 1.77
C PRO A 10 16.57 -11.03 0.55
N LEU A 11 15.70 -11.69 -0.21
CA LEU A 11 16.09 -12.24 -1.51
C LEU A 11 16.66 -11.11 -2.40
N PRO A 12 17.68 -11.40 -3.22
CA PRO A 12 18.23 -10.41 -4.14
C PRO A 12 17.18 -9.94 -5.14
N ASP A 13 17.30 -8.69 -5.59
CA ASP A 13 16.57 -8.18 -6.74
C ASP A 13 17.06 -8.83 -8.04
N ASN A 14 16.40 -8.49 -9.15
CA ASN A 14 16.74 -9.00 -10.49
C ASN A 14 18.12 -8.57 -11.01
N LEU A 15 18.86 -7.74 -10.27
CA LEU A 15 20.23 -7.31 -10.55
C LEU A 15 21.23 -7.95 -9.58
N GLY A 16 20.80 -8.95 -8.80
CA GLY A 16 21.62 -9.62 -7.81
C GLY A 16 21.93 -8.76 -6.58
N ARG A 17 21.14 -7.71 -6.31
CA ARG A 17 21.39 -6.77 -5.21
C ARG A 17 20.44 -7.04 -4.06
N VAL A 18 20.97 -7.00 -2.85
CA VAL A 18 20.16 -7.08 -1.63
C VAL A 18 19.96 -5.70 -1.05
N TRP A 19 18.73 -5.39 -0.64
CA TRP A 19 18.47 -4.19 0.15
C TRP A 19 19.07 -4.37 1.55
N MET A 20 19.81 -3.37 2.03
CA MET A 20 20.39 -3.34 3.36
C MET A 20 20.15 -2.00 4.05
N PRO A 21 19.74 -1.99 5.32
CA PRO A 21 19.59 -0.76 6.07
C PRO A 21 20.96 -0.22 6.50
N TYR A 22 21.33 0.96 5.99
CA TYR A 22 22.66 1.55 6.24
C TYR A 22 22.77 2.39 7.52
N LYS A 23 21.66 2.94 8.05
CA LYS A 23 21.71 3.93 9.14
C LYS A 23 20.59 3.88 10.21
N CYS A 24 19.67 2.94 10.14
CA CYS A 24 18.65 2.70 11.19
C CYS A 24 18.47 1.19 11.36
N ARG A 25 18.16 0.72 12.57
CA ARG A 25 17.94 -0.71 12.91
C ARG A 25 16.64 -1.23 12.27
N LEU A 26 16.46 -1.10 10.96
CA LEU A 26 15.41 -1.83 10.28
C LEU A 26 15.76 -3.31 10.41
N GLN A 27 14.91 -4.05 11.10
CA GLN A 27 15.03 -5.49 11.26
C GLN A 27 14.27 -6.15 10.12
N ARG A 28 14.81 -7.25 9.60
CA ARG A 28 14.03 -8.08 8.70
C ARG A 28 12.89 -8.68 9.50
N ILE A 29 11.66 -8.43 9.08
CA ILE A 29 10.46 -9.03 9.66
C ILE A 29 9.88 -9.97 8.61
N SER A 30 9.80 -11.26 8.93
CA SER A 30 9.14 -12.22 8.03
C SER A 30 7.65 -11.88 7.93
N TYR A 31 7.00 -12.26 6.83
CA TYR A 31 5.55 -12.03 6.71
C TYR A 31 4.75 -12.74 7.79
N ALA A 32 5.18 -13.93 8.21
CA ALA A 32 4.57 -14.66 9.31
C ALA A 32 4.74 -13.92 10.65
N ASP A 33 5.89 -13.32 10.91
CA ASP A 33 6.12 -12.53 12.12
C ASP A 33 5.38 -11.18 12.08
N PHE A 34 5.26 -10.57 10.90
CA PHE A 34 4.38 -9.42 10.70
C PHE A 34 2.92 -9.80 11.01
N ALA A 35 2.44 -10.95 10.52
CA ALA A 35 1.09 -11.42 10.82
C ALA A 35 0.86 -11.59 12.33
N LYS A 36 1.80 -12.23 13.06
CA LYS A 36 1.74 -12.35 14.53
C LYS A 36 1.68 -10.99 15.22
N CYS A 37 2.57 -10.08 14.84
CA CYS A 37 2.58 -8.71 15.36
C CYS A 37 1.27 -7.98 15.08
N ALA A 38 0.72 -8.11 13.87
CA ALA A 38 -0.52 -7.46 13.47
C ALA A 38 -1.72 -8.03 14.23
N ILE A 39 -1.75 -9.34 14.52
CA ILE A 39 -2.76 -9.96 15.39
C ILE A 39 -2.74 -9.32 16.79
N GLU A 40 -1.54 -9.16 17.37
CA GLU A 40 -1.38 -8.63 18.73
C GLU A 40 -1.68 -7.13 18.82
N LYS A 41 -1.12 -6.33 17.91
CA LYS A 41 -1.13 -4.86 17.99
C LYS A 41 -2.23 -4.20 17.17
N TYR A 42 -2.65 -4.84 16.07
CA TYR A 42 -3.57 -4.28 15.09
C TYR A 42 -4.66 -5.28 14.65
N PRO A 43 -5.49 -5.83 15.57
CA PRO A 43 -6.55 -6.77 15.21
C PRO A 43 -7.44 -6.33 14.04
N ARG A 44 -7.66 -5.02 13.87
CA ARG A 44 -8.35 -4.45 12.71
C ARG A 44 -7.53 -3.36 12.05
N MET A 45 -7.41 -3.43 10.72
CA MET A 45 -6.78 -2.38 9.93
C MET A 45 -7.65 -2.02 8.72
N HIS A 46 -7.74 -0.73 8.44
CA HIS A 46 -8.37 -0.23 7.21
C HIS A 46 -7.32 0.23 6.22
N TRP A 47 -7.45 -0.20 4.97
CA TRP A 47 -6.46 0.03 3.93
C TRP A 47 -7.12 0.67 2.73
N TYR A 48 -6.70 1.87 2.39
CA TYR A 48 -7.22 2.64 1.27
C TYR A 48 -6.15 2.80 0.22
N GLY A 49 -6.44 2.46 -1.03
CA GLY A 49 -5.50 2.83 -2.09
C GLY A 49 -5.76 2.27 -3.46
N ASP A 50 -4.67 2.22 -4.22
CA ASP A 50 -4.63 1.97 -5.65
C ASP A 50 -4.16 0.55 -5.98
N SER A 51 -3.86 0.34 -7.26
CA SER A 51 -3.29 -0.90 -7.76
C SER A 51 -1.92 -1.26 -7.19
N ASN A 52 -1.12 -0.32 -6.69
CA ASN A 52 0.14 -0.65 -6.01
C ASN A 52 -0.12 -1.18 -4.60
N LEU A 53 -1.14 -0.66 -3.91
CA LEU A 53 -1.58 -1.24 -2.65
C LEU A 53 -2.09 -2.67 -2.85
N ARG A 54 -2.79 -2.97 -3.96
CA ARG A 54 -3.16 -4.36 -4.29
C ARG A 54 -1.94 -5.28 -4.30
N ARG A 55 -0.83 -4.88 -4.91
CA ARG A 55 0.40 -5.69 -5.00
C ARG A 55 1.04 -5.91 -3.63
N VAL A 56 1.05 -4.89 -2.77
CA VAL A 56 1.40 -5.00 -1.35
C VAL A 56 0.55 -6.09 -0.67
N MET A 57 -0.76 -6.03 -0.86
CA MET A 57 -1.69 -6.99 -0.24
C MET A 57 -1.54 -8.40 -0.81
N LYS A 58 -1.27 -8.57 -2.11
CA LYS A 58 -0.96 -9.89 -2.68
C LYS A 58 0.20 -10.52 -1.94
N LYS A 59 1.30 -9.79 -1.79
CA LYS A 59 2.49 -10.29 -1.11
C LYS A 59 2.27 -10.59 0.37
N ILE A 60 1.54 -9.72 1.08
CA ILE A 60 1.18 -9.94 2.49
C ILE A 60 0.29 -11.18 2.63
N SER A 61 -0.76 -11.30 1.82
CA SER A 61 -1.73 -12.39 1.90
C SER A 61 -1.16 -13.76 1.54
N THR A 62 -0.07 -13.83 0.79
CA THR A 62 0.61 -15.11 0.48
C THR A 62 1.85 -15.31 1.35
N LEU A 63 1.99 -14.59 2.46
CA LEU A 63 3.17 -14.64 3.33
C LEU A 63 4.52 -14.49 2.59
N GLY A 64 4.55 -13.68 1.53
CA GLY A 64 5.74 -13.44 0.71
C GLY A 64 5.86 -14.31 -0.55
N GLU A 65 5.01 -15.33 -0.73
CA GLU A 65 5.13 -16.28 -1.86
C GLU A 65 4.79 -15.68 -3.23
N TRP A 66 3.93 -14.65 -3.29
CA TRP A 66 3.57 -13.99 -4.55
C TRP A 66 4.81 -13.41 -5.23
N CYS A 67 5.10 -13.93 -6.42
CA CYS A 67 6.28 -13.59 -7.22
C CYS A 67 7.63 -13.90 -6.55
N SER A 68 7.70 -15.05 -5.86
CA SER A 68 8.91 -15.47 -5.15
C SER A 68 9.86 -16.32 -6.00
N THR A 69 9.37 -16.99 -7.04
CA THR A 69 10.22 -17.82 -7.92
C THR A 69 10.89 -16.97 -9.01
N GLU A 70 12.02 -17.45 -9.54
CA GLU A 70 12.73 -16.77 -10.63
C GLU A 70 11.86 -16.67 -11.90
N GLU A 71 11.08 -17.71 -12.19
CA GLU A 71 10.12 -17.71 -13.31
C GLU A 71 9.07 -16.61 -13.13
N ASP A 72 8.44 -16.54 -11.94
CA ASP A 72 7.44 -15.52 -11.65
C ASP A 72 8.02 -14.11 -11.76
N GLN A 73 9.22 -13.89 -11.20
CA GLN A 73 9.87 -12.57 -11.19
C GLN A 73 10.15 -12.04 -12.60
N ASN A 74 10.28 -12.92 -13.58
CA ASN A 74 10.44 -12.58 -14.98
C ASN A 74 9.11 -12.40 -15.72
N GLY A 75 8.02 -12.93 -15.17
CA GLY A 75 6.66 -12.81 -15.71
C GLY A 75 6.12 -11.38 -15.71
N ASN A 76 5.31 -11.05 -16.73
CA ASN A 76 4.69 -9.74 -16.88
C ASN A 76 3.79 -9.38 -15.68
N ALA A 77 3.17 -10.37 -15.04
CA ALA A 77 2.33 -10.17 -13.87
C ALA A 77 3.10 -9.60 -12.68
N CYS A 78 4.32 -10.08 -12.45
CA CYS A 78 5.15 -9.66 -11.33
C CYS A 78 5.95 -8.38 -11.63
N ARG A 79 6.33 -8.20 -12.90
CA ARG A 79 7.07 -7.02 -13.36
C ARG A 79 6.16 -5.80 -13.55
N CYS A 80 5.02 -5.97 -14.23
CA CYS A 80 4.27 -4.84 -14.79
C CYS A 80 2.78 -4.85 -14.49
N GLU A 81 2.03 -5.86 -14.92
CA GLU A 81 0.56 -5.82 -14.91
C GLU A 81 -0.03 -7.09 -14.31
N ASP A 82 -0.49 -6.99 -13.07
CA ASP A 82 -1.10 -8.10 -12.34
C ASP A 82 -2.63 -8.01 -12.30
N TYR A 83 -3.24 -7.04 -12.99
CA TYR A 83 -4.69 -6.80 -12.95
C TYR A 83 -5.49 -7.75 -13.84
N THR A 84 -4.84 -8.46 -14.77
CA THR A 84 -5.46 -9.44 -15.66
C THR A 84 -5.31 -10.87 -15.16
N VAL A 85 -4.45 -11.08 -14.16
CA VAL A 85 -4.15 -12.40 -13.61
C VAL A 85 -5.04 -12.63 -12.38
N PRO A 86 -5.90 -13.66 -12.38
CA PRO A 86 -6.68 -14.02 -11.21
C PRO A 86 -5.80 -14.21 -9.98
N PHE A 87 -6.36 -13.92 -8.82
CA PHE A 87 -5.67 -14.11 -7.56
C PHE A 87 -6.59 -14.83 -6.59
N GLU A 88 -6.13 -15.96 -6.08
CA GLU A 88 -6.95 -16.89 -5.30
C GLU A 88 -7.35 -16.34 -3.92
N ARG A 89 -6.53 -15.45 -3.34
CA ARG A 89 -6.75 -14.98 -1.96
C ARG A 89 -7.82 -13.91 -1.85
N PHE A 90 -7.95 -13.06 -2.87
CA PHE A 90 -9.00 -12.05 -2.97
C PHE A 90 -9.25 -11.56 -4.40
N SER A 91 -10.45 -11.04 -4.63
CA SER A 91 -10.81 -10.42 -5.89
C SER A 91 -10.08 -9.08 -6.07
N ILE A 92 -9.18 -9.05 -7.04
CA ILE A 92 -8.37 -7.88 -7.41
C ILE A 92 -9.19 -6.73 -8.04
N HIS A 93 -10.43 -7.02 -8.42
CA HIS A 93 -11.37 -6.06 -8.98
C HIS A 93 -12.41 -5.60 -7.97
N ALA A 94 -12.52 -6.29 -6.83
CA ALA A 94 -13.42 -5.88 -5.77
C ALA A 94 -13.06 -4.47 -5.30
N ARG A 95 -14.11 -3.64 -5.21
CA ARG A 95 -14.01 -2.28 -4.70
C ARG A 95 -13.77 -2.28 -3.20
N ASP A 96 -14.35 -3.25 -2.52
CA ASP A 96 -14.16 -3.53 -1.09
C ASP A 96 -13.84 -5.02 -0.97
N THR A 97 -12.77 -5.36 -0.24
CA THR A 97 -12.44 -6.75 0.08
C THR A 97 -11.99 -6.85 1.52
N PHE A 98 -12.26 -7.99 2.13
CA PHE A 98 -11.92 -8.28 3.51
C PHE A 98 -10.98 -9.46 3.52
N LEU A 99 -9.89 -9.36 4.27
CA LEU A 99 -8.92 -10.42 4.43
C LEU A 99 -8.69 -10.68 5.91
N ASP A 100 -8.83 -11.93 6.32
CA ASP A 100 -8.31 -12.37 7.61
C ASP A 100 -6.93 -12.96 7.38
N LEU A 101 -5.90 -12.30 7.93
CA LEU A 101 -4.51 -12.73 7.84
C LEU A 101 -4.17 -13.63 9.02
N ASP A 102 -3.67 -14.82 8.68
CA ASP A 102 -3.15 -15.84 9.58
C ASP A 102 -1.65 -16.06 9.34
N PRO A 103 -0.82 -16.27 10.39
CA PRO A 103 0.63 -16.36 10.24
C PRO A 103 1.11 -17.66 9.60
N VAL A 104 0.23 -18.66 9.42
CA VAL A 104 0.57 -19.96 8.84
C VAL A 104 0.06 -20.08 7.40
N THR A 105 -1.20 -19.69 7.16
CA THR A 105 -1.91 -19.92 5.89
C THR A 105 -2.06 -18.66 5.04
N GLY A 106 -1.69 -17.50 5.58
CA GLY A 106 -1.79 -16.21 4.92
C GLY A 106 -3.18 -15.59 5.03
N GLY A 107 -3.46 -14.65 4.12
CA GLY A 107 -4.71 -13.90 4.06
C GLY A 107 -5.70 -14.57 3.14
N ASN A 108 -6.94 -14.75 3.58
CA ASN A 108 -8.02 -15.28 2.75
C ASN A 108 -9.27 -14.41 2.85
N THR A 109 -10.01 -14.32 1.75
CA THR A 109 -11.29 -13.60 1.72
C THR A 109 -12.31 -14.29 2.60
N LEU A 110 -13.13 -13.50 3.31
CA LEU A 110 -14.23 -14.00 4.14
C LEU A 110 -15.29 -14.66 3.24
N ALA A 111 -15.47 -15.97 3.38
CA ALA A 111 -16.55 -16.69 2.71
C ALA A 111 -17.79 -16.76 3.62
N GLY A 112 -18.89 -16.13 3.19
CA GLY A 112 -20.20 -16.29 3.83
C GLY A 112 -20.42 -15.54 5.16
N GLU A 113 -19.53 -14.64 5.55
CA GLU A 113 -19.66 -13.89 6.81
C GLU A 113 -20.53 -12.63 6.66
N THR A 114 -21.41 -12.40 7.63
CA THR A 114 -22.31 -11.24 7.68
C THR A 114 -21.84 -10.15 8.65
N ASP A 115 -21.01 -10.51 9.63
CA ASP A 115 -20.47 -9.58 10.62
C ASP A 115 -18.99 -9.27 10.32
N TYR A 116 -18.78 -8.22 9.53
CA TYR A 116 -17.44 -7.79 9.16
C TYR A 116 -16.66 -7.16 10.33
N ALA A 117 -17.33 -6.74 11.41
CA ALA A 117 -16.69 -6.08 12.55
C ALA A 117 -16.05 -7.06 13.53
N ARG A 118 -16.51 -8.32 13.56
CA ARG A 118 -15.98 -9.38 14.40
C ARG A 118 -14.74 -10.01 13.79
N VAL A 119 -13.57 -9.83 14.41
CA VAL A 119 -12.33 -10.48 14.00
C VAL A 119 -12.20 -11.85 14.70
N PRO A 120 -11.91 -12.94 13.96
CA PRO A 120 -11.63 -14.23 14.58
C PRO A 120 -10.42 -14.18 15.51
N GLU A 121 -10.42 -15.02 16.54
CA GLU A 121 -9.24 -15.19 17.40
C GLU A 121 -8.01 -15.60 16.58
N ASN A 122 -6.83 -15.10 16.98
CA ASN A 122 -5.55 -15.36 16.33
C ASN A 122 -5.47 -14.89 14.86
N LYS A 123 -6.29 -13.93 14.46
CA LYS A 123 -6.23 -13.29 13.13
C LYS A 123 -6.26 -11.78 13.26
N THR A 124 -5.71 -11.11 12.25
CA THR A 124 -5.95 -9.69 12.02
C THR A 124 -6.82 -9.54 10.78
N ARG A 125 -7.77 -8.60 10.81
CA ARG A 125 -8.68 -8.32 9.71
C ARG A 125 -8.26 -7.05 8.99
N PHE A 126 -8.09 -7.16 7.68
CA PHE A 126 -7.89 -6.04 6.79
C PHE A 126 -9.18 -5.75 6.02
N ALA A 127 -9.76 -4.56 6.23
CA ALA A 127 -10.77 -4.00 5.35
C ALA A 127 -10.07 -3.16 4.27
N ILE A 128 -10.08 -3.64 3.03
CA ILE A 128 -9.32 -3.07 1.93
C ILE A 128 -10.28 -2.39 0.97
N PHE A 129 -10.06 -1.10 0.75
CA PHE A 129 -10.88 -0.22 -0.06
C PHE A 129 -10.07 0.26 -1.26
N LYS A 130 -10.46 -0.23 -2.44
CA LYS A 130 -9.86 0.15 -3.71
C LYS A 130 -10.41 1.51 -4.15
N MET A 131 -9.69 2.56 -3.75
CA MET A 131 -10.02 3.96 -4.05
C MET A 131 -9.38 4.47 -5.34
N GLU A 132 -8.32 3.84 -5.85
CA GLU A 132 -7.50 4.31 -7.00
C GLU A 132 -6.81 5.67 -6.74
N GLY A 133 -7.59 6.72 -6.47
CA GLY A 133 -7.17 8.05 -5.99
C GLY A 133 -8.38 8.88 -5.52
N LEU A 134 -8.16 10.11 -5.09
CA LEU A 134 -9.21 11.09 -4.78
C LEU A 134 -9.70 11.78 -6.06
N THR A 135 -10.31 10.99 -6.94
CA THR A 135 -10.74 11.42 -8.27
C THR A 135 -12.23 11.14 -8.49
N GLU A 136 -12.89 12.01 -9.26
CA GLU A 136 -14.26 11.86 -9.77
C GLU A 136 -14.46 10.63 -10.68
N ARG A 137 -13.38 9.98 -11.12
CA ARG A 137 -13.43 8.78 -11.97
C ARG A 137 -13.83 7.52 -11.22
N ASN A 138 -13.90 7.59 -9.89
CA ASN A 138 -14.28 6.46 -9.07
C ASN A 138 -15.77 6.15 -9.21
N MET A 139 -16.06 4.87 -9.38
CA MET A 139 -17.41 4.34 -9.36
C MET A 139 -17.44 3.13 -8.40
N PRO A 140 -18.11 3.24 -7.24
CA PRO A 140 -18.74 4.46 -6.68
C PRO A 140 -17.71 5.57 -6.33
N PRO A 141 -18.15 6.82 -6.08
CA PRO A 141 -17.27 7.90 -5.60
C PRO A 141 -16.40 7.49 -4.40
N TRP A 142 -15.22 8.09 -4.30
CA TRP A 142 -14.21 7.67 -3.31
C TRP A 142 -14.68 7.90 -1.87
N ASP A 143 -15.45 8.96 -1.65
CA ASP A 143 -15.98 9.44 -0.37
C ASP A 143 -17.22 8.68 0.11
N ALA A 144 -17.93 8.01 -0.79
CA ALA A 144 -19.16 7.26 -0.50
C ALA A 144 -18.99 6.24 0.65
N ARG A 145 -17.79 5.71 0.86
CA ARG A 145 -17.52 4.75 1.95
C ARG A 145 -17.54 5.39 3.33
N PHE A 146 -17.01 6.61 3.44
CA PHE A 146 -17.00 7.34 4.70
C PHE A 146 -18.42 7.72 5.10
N GLN A 147 -19.21 8.18 4.13
CA GLN A 147 -20.62 8.56 4.33
C GLN A 147 -21.52 7.39 4.79
N ASN A 148 -21.16 6.15 4.43
CA ASN A 148 -21.95 4.96 4.74
C ASN A 148 -21.65 4.33 6.12
N GLY A 149 -21.00 5.06 7.04
CA GLY A 149 -20.75 4.59 8.41
C GLY A 149 -19.72 3.47 8.47
N LEU A 150 -18.51 3.76 8.01
CA LEU A 150 -17.43 2.79 7.81
C LEU A 150 -17.09 2.00 9.09
N VAL A 151 -16.89 2.69 10.21
CA VAL A 151 -16.61 2.06 11.52
C VAL A 151 -17.81 1.26 12.04
N LYS A 152 -19.03 1.72 11.79
CA LYS A 152 -20.24 0.96 12.16
C LYS A 152 -20.31 -0.37 11.42
N LYS A 153 -19.92 -0.39 10.14
CA LYS A 153 -20.00 -1.58 9.30
C LYS A 153 -18.81 -2.54 9.47
N PHE A 154 -17.61 -2.01 9.67
CA PHE A 154 -16.36 -2.80 9.63
C PHE A 154 -15.61 -2.84 10.96
N GLY A 155 -16.14 -2.18 11.99
CA GLY A 155 -15.48 -2.01 13.27
C GLY A 155 -14.48 -0.87 13.28
N GLU A 156 -14.05 -0.50 14.48
CA GLU A 156 -13.05 0.53 14.70
C GLU A 156 -11.64 -0.06 14.50
N PRO A 157 -10.83 0.46 13.57
CA PRO A 157 -9.50 -0.07 13.32
C PRO A 157 -8.49 0.45 14.33
N ASN A 158 -7.45 -0.33 14.59
CA ASN A 158 -6.28 0.10 15.34
C ASN A 158 -5.32 0.94 14.47
N ALA A 159 -5.35 0.71 13.15
CA ALA A 159 -4.58 1.48 12.18
C ALA A 159 -5.35 1.67 10.87
N ALA A 160 -5.20 2.85 10.27
CA ALA A 160 -5.71 3.16 8.94
C ALA A 160 -4.55 3.57 8.02
N ILE A 161 -4.44 2.91 6.87
CA ILE A 161 -3.40 3.15 5.87
C ILE A 161 -4.03 3.83 4.66
N VAL A 162 -3.51 4.99 4.29
CA VAL A 162 -3.98 5.78 3.15
C VAL A 162 -2.87 5.86 2.10
N SER A 163 -3.06 5.15 0.99
CA SER A 163 -2.13 5.06 -0.14
C SER A 163 -2.71 5.73 -1.38
N LEU A 164 -2.29 6.97 -1.65
CA LEU A 164 -2.85 7.81 -2.72
C LEU A 164 -1.75 8.32 -3.67
N VAL A 165 -2.05 9.41 -4.38
CA VAL A 165 -1.17 10.22 -5.25
C VAL A 165 -0.99 9.68 -6.66
N ASN A 166 -0.87 8.38 -6.88
CA ASN A 166 -0.58 7.86 -8.22
C ASN A 166 -1.64 8.25 -9.25
N TRP A 167 -2.90 7.89 -9.01
CA TRP A 167 -4.01 8.29 -9.88
C TRP A 167 -4.29 9.79 -9.81
N ASP A 168 -4.13 10.39 -8.64
CA ASP A 168 -4.37 11.82 -8.45
C ASP A 168 -3.45 12.67 -9.31
N ALA A 169 -2.15 12.36 -9.29
CA ALA A 169 -1.16 13.01 -10.12
C ALA A 169 -1.43 12.73 -11.60
N ALA A 170 -1.84 11.52 -11.96
CA ALA A 170 -2.13 11.16 -13.35
C ALA A 170 -3.35 11.90 -13.93
N PHE A 171 -4.41 12.12 -13.15
CA PHE A 171 -5.73 12.50 -13.69
C PHE A 171 -6.29 13.84 -13.19
N ASN A 172 -5.84 14.37 -12.05
CA ASN A 172 -6.44 15.57 -11.44
C ASN A 172 -5.62 16.85 -11.72
N SER A 173 -6.14 18.03 -11.36
CA SER A 173 -5.29 19.21 -11.14
C SER A 173 -4.74 19.20 -9.71
N TYR A 174 -3.67 19.96 -9.45
CA TYR A 174 -3.13 20.09 -8.10
C TYR A 174 -4.14 20.75 -7.15
N GLU A 175 -4.84 21.78 -7.62
CA GLU A 175 -5.89 22.49 -6.87
C GLU A 175 -7.06 21.57 -6.51
N TYR A 176 -7.57 20.79 -7.47
CA TYR A 176 -8.62 19.83 -7.22
C TYR A 176 -8.17 18.79 -6.19
N PHE A 177 -6.97 18.21 -6.37
CA PHE A 177 -6.46 17.22 -5.42
C PHE A 177 -6.30 17.80 -4.02
N ALA A 178 -5.82 19.04 -3.87
CA ALA A 178 -5.72 19.71 -2.59
C ALA A 178 -7.09 19.91 -1.92
N SER A 179 -8.14 20.24 -2.68
CA SER A 179 -9.50 20.34 -2.11
C SER A 179 -10.03 18.98 -1.65
N GLN A 180 -9.76 17.92 -2.42
CA GLN A 180 -10.15 16.55 -2.03
C GLN A 180 -9.38 16.03 -0.82
N VAL A 181 -8.09 16.39 -0.66
CA VAL A 181 -7.32 16.05 0.56
C VAL A 181 -7.93 16.72 1.79
N LYS A 182 -8.44 17.96 1.69
CA LYS A 182 -9.16 18.60 2.81
C LYS A 182 -10.42 17.82 3.20
N LEU A 183 -11.20 17.36 2.22
CA LEU A 183 -12.37 16.51 2.47
C LEU A 183 -11.97 15.19 3.12
N LEU A 184 -10.90 14.56 2.63
CA LEU A 184 -10.38 13.33 3.21
C LEU A 184 -9.95 13.53 4.67
N ILE A 185 -9.27 14.63 4.99
CA ILE A 185 -8.88 14.96 6.37
C ILE A 185 -10.12 15.03 7.28
N GLY A 186 -11.18 15.73 6.84
CA GLY A 186 -12.45 15.77 7.59
C GLY A 186 -13.05 14.38 7.77
N TYR A 187 -13.08 13.56 6.72
CA TYR A 187 -13.58 12.19 6.82
C TYR A 187 -12.75 11.31 7.76
N LEU A 188 -11.42 11.43 7.74
CA LEU A 188 -10.55 10.69 8.66
C LEU A 188 -10.82 11.10 10.10
N GLU A 189 -10.99 12.39 10.36
CA GLU A 189 -11.29 12.93 11.69
C GLU A 189 -12.67 12.51 12.21
N ASP A 190 -13.70 12.56 11.35
CA ASP A 190 -15.07 12.19 11.72
C ASP A 190 -15.24 10.67 11.88
N THR A 191 -14.46 9.88 11.14
CA THR A 191 -14.61 8.42 11.08
C THR A 191 -13.79 7.72 12.15
N TYR A 192 -12.58 8.20 12.44
CA TYR A 192 -11.62 7.49 13.30
C TYR A 192 -11.39 8.19 14.62
N PRO A 193 -11.37 7.46 15.74
CA PRO A 193 -10.93 8.04 17.00
C PRO A 193 -9.42 8.29 17.00
N VAL A 194 -8.98 9.22 17.85
CA VAL A 194 -7.57 9.63 18.01
C VAL A 194 -6.62 8.50 18.40
N THR A 195 -7.14 7.39 18.90
CA THR A 195 -6.41 6.15 19.20
C THR A 195 -5.99 5.39 17.93
N THR A 196 -6.59 5.67 16.79
CA THR A 196 -6.26 5.05 15.50
C THR A 196 -4.92 5.59 14.99
N LYS A 197 -3.98 4.69 14.71
CA LYS A 197 -2.72 5.06 14.05
C LYS A 197 -2.97 5.33 12.57
N LEU A 198 -2.58 6.50 12.07
CA LEU A 198 -2.71 6.86 10.66
C LEU A 198 -1.37 6.67 9.95
N ILE A 199 -1.38 5.96 8.82
CA ILE A 199 -0.18 5.74 8.01
C ILE A 199 -0.44 6.23 6.60
N ILE A 200 0.33 7.23 6.20
CA ILE A 200 0.21 7.86 4.89
C ILE A 200 1.30 7.29 3.98
N ARG A 201 0.90 6.56 2.95
CA ARG A 201 1.82 6.05 1.93
C ARG A 201 1.91 7.04 0.78
N THR A 202 3.13 7.40 0.41
CA THR A 202 3.39 8.26 -0.76
C THR A 202 3.08 7.50 -2.07
N GLY A 203 2.85 8.24 -3.14
CA GLY A 203 2.76 7.69 -4.48
C GLY A 203 4.11 7.13 -4.94
N GLN A 204 4.07 6.19 -5.87
CA GLN A 204 5.24 5.67 -6.53
C GLN A 204 5.91 6.76 -7.36
N TYR A 205 7.23 6.91 -7.18
CA TYR A 205 8.02 7.92 -7.89
C TYR A 205 7.89 7.80 -9.42
N HIS A 206 7.77 6.57 -9.92
CA HIS A 206 7.67 6.27 -11.35
C HIS A 206 6.25 6.05 -11.86
N CYS A 207 5.20 6.12 -11.02
CA CYS A 207 3.88 5.77 -11.53
C CYS A 207 3.43 6.70 -12.63
N CYS A 208 2.81 6.06 -13.61
CA CYS A 208 1.83 6.59 -14.52
C CYS A 208 2.43 7.40 -15.69
N PHE A 209 3.72 7.17 -15.99
CA PHE A 209 4.45 7.81 -17.09
C PHE A 209 3.94 7.39 -18.49
N SER A 210 3.52 6.13 -18.67
CA SER A 210 3.07 5.67 -19.97
C SER A 210 1.64 6.16 -20.28
N ASP A 211 1.57 7.14 -21.17
CA ASP A 211 0.34 7.64 -21.80
C ASP A 211 0.03 6.90 -23.12
N GLN A 212 0.33 5.60 -23.19
CA GLN A 212 -0.02 4.79 -24.37
C GLN A 212 -1.51 4.40 -24.39
N THR A 213 -2.29 4.85 -23.42
CA THR A 213 -3.74 4.66 -23.36
C THR A 213 -4.43 5.95 -23.75
N ARG A 214 -5.68 5.89 -24.23
CA ARG A 214 -6.47 7.08 -24.60
C ARG A 214 -6.78 8.03 -23.43
N THR A 215 -6.27 7.78 -22.23
CA THR A 215 -6.67 8.46 -20.99
C THR A 215 -5.90 9.74 -20.68
N ALA A 216 -4.90 10.13 -21.49
CA ALA A 216 -4.16 11.38 -21.39
C ALA A 216 -3.54 11.62 -20.00
N ARG A 217 -2.79 10.64 -19.50
CA ARG A 217 -2.16 10.68 -18.17
C ARG A 217 -1.14 11.80 -18.10
N LYS A 218 -1.23 12.63 -17.06
CA LYS A 218 -0.29 13.72 -16.81
C LYS A 218 0.80 13.23 -15.86
N TYR A 219 2.03 13.13 -16.34
CA TYR A 219 3.14 12.74 -15.47
C TYR A 219 4.37 13.62 -15.63
N SER A 220 4.94 13.99 -14.49
CA SER A 220 6.36 14.32 -14.36
C SER A 220 6.81 13.95 -12.94
N GLN A 221 8.11 13.71 -12.76
CA GLN A 221 8.67 13.42 -11.44
C GLN A 221 8.37 14.56 -10.44
N LEU A 222 8.50 15.81 -10.89
CA LEU A 222 8.18 17.00 -10.10
C LEU A 222 6.71 17.03 -9.69
N ARG A 223 5.81 16.66 -10.61
CA ARG A 223 4.39 16.62 -10.35
C ARG A 223 4.04 15.60 -9.27
N ASN A 224 4.55 14.36 -9.37
CA ASN A 224 4.33 13.36 -8.31
C ASN A 224 4.92 13.83 -6.97
N GLY A 225 6.11 14.47 -7.00
CA GLY A 225 6.73 15.09 -5.82
C GLY A 225 5.80 16.11 -5.15
N TYR A 226 5.29 17.09 -5.89
CA TYR A 226 4.37 18.10 -5.36
C TYR A 226 3.09 17.48 -4.78
N PHE A 227 2.50 16.50 -5.46
CA PHE A 227 1.30 15.83 -4.95
C PHE A 227 1.59 15.06 -3.66
N ASN A 228 2.74 14.38 -3.57
CA ASN A 228 3.20 13.71 -2.36
C ASN A 228 3.40 14.69 -1.20
N ASP A 229 4.15 15.76 -1.44
CA ASP A 229 4.47 16.77 -0.42
C ASP A 229 3.19 17.44 0.10
N MET A 230 2.26 17.76 -0.79
CA MET A 230 0.96 18.32 -0.42
C MET A 230 0.13 17.36 0.43
N HIS A 231 -0.05 16.13 -0.05
CA HIS A 231 -0.84 15.11 0.63
C HIS A 231 -0.30 14.82 2.04
N VAL A 232 1.01 14.59 2.15
CA VAL A 232 1.67 14.31 3.44
C VAL A 232 1.67 15.55 4.33
N GLY A 233 1.99 16.72 3.78
CA GLY A 233 2.07 17.97 4.51
C GLY A 233 0.73 18.36 5.13
N MET A 234 -0.33 18.38 4.34
CA MET A 234 -1.67 18.77 4.80
C MET A 234 -2.22 17.82 5.87
N ILE A 235 -2.04 16.50 5.71
CA ILE A 235 -2.50 15.55 6.73
C ILE A 235 -1.71 15.70 8.03
N LYS A 236 -0.38 15.84 7.95
CA LYS A 236 0.46 16.04 9.14
C LYS A 236 0.13 17.34 9.85
N GLU A 237 -0.05 18.43 9.12
CA GLU A 237 -0.40 19.74 9.67
C GLU A 237 -1.77 19.70 10.37
N ALA A 238 -2.78 19.07 9.76
CA ALA A 238 -4.14 19.07 10.31
C ALA A 238 -4.35 18.04 11.44
N LEU A 239 -3.66 16.89 11.39
CA LEU A 239 -3.92 15.75 12.27
C LEU A 239 -2.73 15.36 13.16
N GLY A 240 -1.51 15.82 12.88
CA GLY A 240 -0.29 15.34 13.53
C GLY A 240 -0.18 15.60 15.04
N ASP A 241 -0.83 16.64 15.54
CA ASP A 241 -0.85 16.96 16.99
C ASP A 241 -1.86 16.11 17.77
N ARG A 242 -2.79 15.45 17.07
CA ARG A 242 -3.93 14.73 17.67
C ARG A 242 -3.89 13.23 17.41
N TYR A 243 -3.35 12.82 16.27
CA TYR A 243 -3.23 11.44 15.83
C TYR A 243 -1.77 11.03 15.76
N SER A 244 -1.51 9.73 15.95
CA SER A 244 -0.21 9.15 15.59
C SER A 244 -0.13 9.02 14.07
N VAL A 245 0.44 10.03 13.39
CA VAL A 245 0.61 10.05 11.93
C VAL A 245 2.03 9.61 11.53
N SER A 246 2.13 8.50 10.81
CA SER A 246 3.38 8.00 10.24
C SER A 246 3.37 8.09 8.70
N VAL A 247 4.56 8.18 8.09
CA VAL A 247 4.68 8.20 6.63
C VAL A 247 5.41 6.95 6.16
N TRP A 248 4.77 6.21 5.27
CA TRP A 248 5.37 5.12 4.51
C TRP A 248 5.86 5.66 3.16
N ASP A 249 7.08 6.21 3.17
CA ASP A 249 7.61 6.93 2.01
C ASP A 249 8.23 6.00 0.95
N VAL A 250 7.37 5.44 0.11
CA VAL A 250 7.78 4.58 -1.01
C VAL A 250 8.36 5.38 -2.18
N ALA A 251 8.00 6.65 -2.33
CA ALA A 251 8.54 7.54 -3.36
C ALA A 251 10.06 7.68 -3.24
N SER A 252 10.54 7.98 -2.02
CA SER A 252 11.98 8.09 -1.74
C SER A 252 12.74 6.78 -1.98
N LEU A 253 12.13 5.62 -1.67
CA LEU A 253 12.72 4.31 -1.92
C LEU A 253 12.93 4.09 -3.43
N ALA A 254 11.90 4.36 -4.23
CA ALA A 254 11.95 4.21 -5.68
C ALA A 254 12.93 5.21 -6.32
N GLN A 255 12.95 6.47 -5.88
CA GLN A 255 13.83 7.52 -6.41
C GLN A 255 15.32 7.20 -6.22
N ARG A 256 15.67 6.58 -5.09
CA ARG A 256 17.07 6.25 -4.74
C ARG A 256 17.58 5.00 -5.45
N ARG A 257 16.76 4.30 -6.23
CA ARG A 257 17.22 3.14 -7.00
C ARG A 257 18.24 3.58 -8.07
N PRO A 258 19.23 2.72 -8.38
CA PRO A 258 20.14 2.97 -9.50
C PRO A 258 19.40 3.19 -10.82
N LEU A 259 19.97 3.99 -11.72
CA LEU A 259 19.32 4.40 -12.96
C LEU A 259 18.72 3.23 -13.76
N VAL A 260 19.43 2.09 -13.85
CA VAL A 260 18.94 0.88 -14.52
C VAL A 260 17.62 0.39 -13.91
N GLY A 261 17.55 0.24 -12.58
CA GLY A 261 16.30 -0.18 -11.91
C GLY A 261 15.16 0.85 -12.03
N ARG A 262 15.50 2.13 -12.23
CA ARG A 262 14.56 3.20 -12.53
C ARG A 262 14.05 3.18 -13.98
N GLN A 263 14.88 2.71 -14.93
CA GLN A 263 14.48 2.55 -16.34
C GLN A 263 13.61 1.30 -16.55
N GLU A 264 13.82 0.24 -15.76
CA GLU A 264 12.98 -0.95 -15.84
C GLU A 264 11.52 -0.66 -15.46
N SER A 265 11.28 0.19 -14.46
CA SER A 265 9.92 0.55 -14.04
C SER A 265 9.16 1.38 -15.08
N THR A 266 9.86 2.04 -16.02
CA THR A 266 9.23 2.78 -17.11
C THR A 266 8.81 1.91 -18.29
N GLN A 267 9.18 0.62 -18.30
CA GLN A 267 8.81 -0.31 -19.37
C GLN A 267 7.37 -0.83 -19.23
N CYS A 268 6.74 -0.65 -18.07
CA CYS A 268 5.40 -1.13 -17.77
C CYS A 268 4.35 -0.05 -18.04
N TYR A 269 3.21 -0.42 -18.65
CA TYR A 269 2.15 0.53 -19.03
C TYR A 269 1.50 1.28 -17.86
N SER A 270 1.22 0.60 -16.76
CA SER A 270 0.66 1.22 -15.55
C SER A 270 1.74 1.59 -14.55
N ASN A 271 3.01 1.30 -14.87
CA ASN A 271 4.16 1.53 -14.00
C ASN A 271 3.96 0.98 -12.58
N HIS A 272 3.25 -0.15 -12.44
CA HIS A 272 3.12 -0.79 -11.14
C HIS A 272 4.50 -1.21 -10.64
N VAL A 273 4.70 -1.09 -9.34
CA VAL A 273 6.00 -1.39 -8.74
C VAL A 273 6.26 -2.90 -8.75
N ARG A 274 7.45 -3.31 -9.18
CA ARG A 274 7.85 -4.72 -9.29
C ARG A 274 7.82 -5.42 -7.91
N SER A 275 7.57 -6.73 -7.91
CA SER A 275 7.37 -7.52 -6.67
C SER A 275 8.54 -7.47 -5.67
N GLU A 276 9.77 -7.33 -6.14
CA GLU A 276 10.96 -7.21 -5.31
C GLU A 276 11.09 -5.83 -4.66
N VAL A 277 10.52 -4.79 -5.28
CA VAL A 277 10.41 -3.46 -4.67
C VAL A 277 9.28 -3.45 -3.65
N VAL A 278 8.15 -4.12 -3.95
CA VAL A 278 7.07 -4.35 -2.96
C VAL A 278 7.62 -5.01 -1.69
N GLU A 279 8.59 -5.93 -1.82
CA GLU A 279 9.25 -6.52 -0.66
C GLU A 279 9.87 -5.46 0.25
N VAL A 280 10.67 -4.58 -0.33
CA VAL A 280 11.39 -3.53 0.42
C VAL A 280 10.40 -2.55 1.03
N GLU A 281 9.36 -2.18 0.29
CA GLU A 281 8.29 -1.33 0.80
C GLU A 281 7.59 -1.96 2.00
N ASN A 282 7.24 -3.24 1.91
CA ASN A 282 6.63 -3.99 3.01
C ASN A 282 7.55 -4.07 4.22
N GLN A 283 8.85 -4.31 4.05
CA GLN A 283 9.78 -4.29 5.17
C GLN A 283 9.80 -2.94 5.89
N VAL A 284 9.75 -1.82 5.16
CA VAL A 284 9.65 -0.48 5.78
C VAL A 284 8.34 -0.34 6.57
N LEU A 285 7.22 -0.79 6.01
CA LEU A 285 5.93 -0.76 6.69
C LEU A 285 5.92 -1.65 7.95
N PHE A 286 6.44 -2.87 7.86
CA PHE A 286 6.48 -3.82 8.97
C PHE A 286 7.29 -3.26 10.13
N ASN A 287 8.43 -2.64 9.83
CA ASN A 287 9.24 -1.98 10.85
C ASN A 287 8.51 -0.79 11.49
N ALA A 288 7.74 -0.01 10.72
CA ALA A 288 6.96 1.11 11.26
C ALA A 288 5.78 0.67 12.15
N LEU A 289 5.30 -0.56 11.99
CA LEU A 289 4.20 -1.14 12.75
C LEU A 289 4.68 -1.98 13.95
N CYS A 290 5.77 -2.75 13.78
CA CYS A 290 6.11 -3.83 14.70
C CYS A 290 7.33 -3.55 15.57
N ASN A 291 8.26 -2.69 15.15
CA ASN A 291 9.40 -2.26 15.97
C ASN A 291 9.07 -1.04 16.81
#